data_AF-A0A9D4BNG5-F1
#
_entry.id   AF-A0A9D4BNG5-F1
#
_cell.length_a   1.000
_cell.length_b   1.000
_cell.length_c   1.000
_cell.angle_alpha   90.00
_cell.angle_beta   90.00
_cell.angle_gamma   90.00
#
_symmetry.space_group_name_H-M   'P 1'
#
loop_
_entity.id
_entity.type
_entity.pdbx_description
1 polymer ?
#
loop_
_entity_poly.entity_id
_entity_poly.type
_entity_poly.pdbx_seq_one_letter_code
_entity_poly.pdbx_strand_id
1 'polypeptide(L)'
;MFIEQGLPVERVAKKFGIPINTLKDRVRGKIDIDTVKSDPSPSFDIMQETLLCEHIKTMAEIGMGYSRQETINLASDYAIHLGIKKTG
;
A
#
# COMPACT_ATOMS: atom_id res chain seq x y z
N MET A 1 15.54 -12.90 -25.38
CA MET A 1 14.65 -11.80 -24.97
C MET A 1 15.25 -11.21 -23.71
N PHE A 2 15.96 -10.09 -23.84
CA PHE A 2 16.68 -9.45 -22.74
C PHE A 2 15.87 -8.24 -22.27
N ILE A 3 15.83 -8.01 -20.97
CA ILE A 3 15.42 -6.71 -20.41
C ILE A 3 16.60 -5.77 -20.64
N GLU A 4 16.37 -4.46 -20.83
CA GLU A 4 17.35 -3.43 -21.23
C GLU A 4 18.70 -3.39 -20.45
N GLN A 5 18.86 -4.19 -19.39
CA GLN A 5 20.12 -4.38 -18.65
C GLN A 5 20.89 -5.67 -18.99
N GLY A 6 20.56 -6.36 -20.09
CA GLY A 6 21.30 -7.55 -20.55
C GLY A 6 21.11 -8.81 -19.68
N LEU A 7 20.21 -8.78 -18.69
CA LEU A 7 19.92 -9.93 -17.84
C LEU A 7 18.85 -10.84 -18.47
N PRO A 8 19.03 -12.17 -18.43
CA PRO A 8 17.99 -13.13 -18.84
C PRO A 8 16.74 -12.98 -17.98
N VAL A 9 15.57 -13.04 -18.61
CA VAL A 9 14.25 -12.96 -17.97
C VAL A 9 14.11 -13.96 -16.82
N GLU A 10 14.70 -15.15 -16.93
CA GLU A 10 14.69 -16.17 -15.88
C GLU A 10 15.41 -15.73 -14.61
N ARG A 11 16.55 -15.05 -14.73
CA ARG A 11 17.30 -14.54 -13.57
C ARG A 11 16.53 -13.44 -12.86
N VAL A 12 15.88 -12.57 -13.63
CA VAL A 12 15.08 -11.46 -13.08
C VAL A 12 13.82 -11.99 -12.40
N ALA A 13 13.11 -12.93 -13.03
CA ALA A 13 11.96 -13.60 -12.44
C ALA A 13 12.29 -14.25 -11.09
N LYS A 14 13.41 -14.98 -11.02
CA LYS A 14 13.89 -15.58 -9.77
C LYS A 14 14.30 -14.54 -8.72
N LYS A 15 14.98 -13.46 -9.13
CA LYS A 15 15.43 -12.40 -8.22
C LYS A 15 14.28 -11.66 -7.54
N PHE A 16 13.20 -11.39 -8.28
CA PHE A 16 12.06 -10.62 -7.81
C PHE A 16 10.85 -11.48 -7.40
N GLY A 17 10.95 -12.81 -7.45
CA GLY A 17 9.85 -13.71 -7.09
C GLY A 17 8.63 -13.61 -8.01
N ILE A 18 8.82 -13.18 -9.26
CA ILE A 18 7.74 -12.98 -10.24
C ILE A 18 7.63 -14.22 -11.14
N PRO A 19 6.44 -14.73 -11.46
CA PRO A 19 6.28 -15.80 -12.43
C PRO A 19 6.92 -15.44 -13.78
N ILE A 20 7.66 -16.39 -14.34
CA ILE A 20 8.43 -16.20 -15.59
C ILE A 20 7.53 -15.77 -16.76
N ASN A 21 6.31 -16.29 -16.80
CA ASN A 21 5.32 -15.99 -17.83
C ASN A 21 4.82 -14.55 -17.70
N THR A 22 4.51 -14.10 -16.48
CA THR A 22 4.15 -12.70 -16.20
C THR A 22 5.25 -11.74 -16.63
N LEU A 23 6.51 -12.06 -16.35
CA LEU A 23 7.63 -11.22 -16.77
C LEU A 23 7.82 -11.26 -18.29
N LYS A 24 7.68 -12.42 -18.94
CA LYS A 24 7.73 -12.54 -20.41
C LYS A 24 6.61 -11.74 -21.09
N ASP A 25 5.39 -11.80 -20.56
CA ASP A 25 4.24 -11.08 -21.10
C ASP A 25 4.40 -9.57 -20.93
N ARG A 26 5.01 -9.11 -19.83
CA ARG A 26 5.42 -7.72 -19.61
C ARG A 26 6.49 -7.26 -20.62
N VAL A 27 7.56 -8.03 -20.83
CA VAL A 27 8.60 -7.67 -21.81
C VAL A 27 8.07 -7.71 -23.24
N ARG A 28 7.06 -8.54 -23.53
CA ARG A 28 6.39 -8.61 -24.84
C ARG A 28 5.37 -7.48 -25.06
N GLY A 29 5.16 -6.60 -24.08
CA GLY A 29 4.16 -5.53 -24.15
C GLY A 29 2.71 -6.05 -24.19
N LYS A 30 2.48 -7.31 -23.77
CA LYS A 30 1.12 -7.88 -23.69
C LYS A 30 0.35 -7.41 -22.46
N ILE A 31 1.07 -6.94 -21.44
CA ILE A 31 0.54 -6.38 -20.20
C ILE A 31 1.16 -4.99 -20.10
N ASP A 32 0.33 -3.95 -20.10
CA ASP A 32 0.78 -2.60 -19.83
C ASP A 32 1.36 -2.56 -18.40
N ILE A 33 2.49 -1.87 -18.22
CA ILE A 33 3.13 -1.69 -16.92
C ILE A 33 2.15 -1.02 -15.94
N ASP A 34 1.25 -0.20 -16.48
CA ASP A 34 0.23 0.54 -15.74
C ASP A 34 -1.07 -0.25 -15.54
N THR A 35 -1.20 -1.48 -16.09
CA THR A 35 -2.44 -2.28 -15.92
C THR A 35 -2.63 -2.80 -14.50
N VAL A 36 -1.55 -2.89 -13.72
CA VAL A 36 -1.66 -3.26 -12.31
C VAL A 36 -2.07 -1.99 -11.58
N LYS A 37 -3.37 -1.77 -11.45
CA LYS A 37 -3.91 -0.83 -10.46
C LYS A 37 -3.29 -1.23 -9.12
N SER A 38 -2.30 -0.48 -8.69
CA SER A 38 -1.89 -0.49 -7.30
C SER A 38 -3.15 -0.18 -6.51
N ASP A 39 -3.37 -0.89 -5.41
CA ASP A 39 -4.50 -0.61 -4.51
C ASP A 39 -4.64 0.90 -4.28
N PRO A 40 -5.87 1.41 -4.06
CA PRO A 40 -6.09 2.84 -3.91
C PRO A 40 -5.05 3.42 -2.96
N SER A 41 -4.41 4.50 -3.40
CA SER A 41 -3.36 5.16 -2.64
C SER A 41 -3.85 5.38 -1.20
N PRO A 42 -3.04 5.04 -0.18
CA PRO A 42 -3.43 5.19 1.20
C PRO A 42 -3.95 6.60 1.46
N SER A 43 -5.03 6.69 2.24
CA SER A 43 -5.68 7.98 2.49
C SER A 43 -4.82 8.91 3.35
N PHE A 44 -3.91 8.37 4.15
CA PHE A 44 -3.01 9.13 5.01
C PHE A 44 -1.63 9.25 4.40
N ASP A 45 -1.00 10.41 4.63
CA ASP A 45 0.45 10.53 4.50
C ASP A 45 1.16 9.82 5.68
N ILE A 46 2.43 9.48 5.50
CA ILE A 46 3.27 8.76 6.47
C ILE A 46 3.25 9.47 7.83
N MET A 47 3.30 10.81 7.84
CA MET A 47 3.25 11.59 9.07
C MET A 47 1.90 11.46 9.80
N GLN A 48 0.80 11.47 9.06
CA GLN A 48 -0.56 11.36 9.60
C GLN A 48 -0.80 9.96 10.17
N GLU A 49 -0.35 8.93 9.45
CA GLU A 49 -0.41 7.54 9.92
C GLU A 49 0.42 7.34 11.19
N THR A 50 1.63 7.90 11.24
CA THR A 50 2.50 7.82 12.42
C THR A 50 1.82 8.41 13.66
N LEU A 51 1.23 9.60 13.51
CA LEU A 51 0.55 10.29 14.61
C LEU A 51 -0.67 9.51 15.11
N LEU A 52 -1.46 8.93 14.19
CA LEU A 52 -2.58 8.06 14.54
C LEU A 52 -2.12 6.81 15.29
N CYS A 53 -1.02 6.18 14.86
CA CYS A 53 -0.44 5.02 15.53
C CYS A 53 0.09 5.34 16.92
N GLU A 54 0.77 6.47 17.10
CA GLU A 54 1.27 6.93 18.41
C GLU A 54 0.13 7.18 19.40
N HIS A 55 -0.95 7.80 18.93
CA HIS A 55 -2.16 8.00 19.73
C HIS A 55 -2.77 6.66 20.18
N ILE A 56 -2.95 5.72 19.26
CA ILE A 56 -3.53 4.40 19.58
C ILE A 56 -2.65 3.65 20.59
N LYS A 57 -1.31 3.71 20.44
CA LYS A 57 -0.37 3.10 21.39
C LYS A 57 -0.49 3.73 22.77
N THR A 58 -0.48 5.06 22.85
CA THR A 58 -0.59 5.80 24.11
C THR A 58 -1.88 5.45 24.84
N MET A 59 -3.00 5.40 24.11
CA MET A 59 -4.30 5.04 24.69
C MET A 59 -4.34 3.58 25.18
N ALA A 60 -3.68 2.66 24.47
CA ALA A 60 -3.55 1.28 24.93
C ALA A 60 -2.69 1.16 26.22
N GLU A 61 -1.60 1.92 26.33
CA GLU A 61 -0.71 1.91 27.50
C GLU A 61 -1.39 2.39 28.78
N ILE A 62 -2.32 3.35 28.69
CA ILE A 62 -3.11 3.85 29.83
C ILE A 62 -4.35 3.00 30.12
N GLY A 63 -4.52 1.86 29.44
CA GLY A 63 -5.65 0.95 29.63
C GLY A 63 -6.94 1.38 28.93
N MET A 64 -6.88 2.37 28.04
CA MET A 64 -8.00 2.87 27.23
C MET A 64 -7.85 2.51 25.74
N GLY A 65 -7.42 1.27 25.48
CA GLY A 65 -7.25 0.78 24.11
C GLY A 65 -8.58 0.76 23.34
N TYR A 66 -8.47 0.90 22.02
CA TYR A 66 -9.63 0.86 21.12
C TYR A 66 -9.87 -0.56 20.59
N SER A 67 -11.13 -0.95 20.47
CA SER A 67 -11.51 -2.09 19.64
C SER A 67 -11.26 -1.80 18.16
N ARG A 68 -11.35 -2.84 17.33
CA ARG A 68 -11.19 -2.70 15.88
C ARG A 68 -12.17 -1.69 15.28
N GLN A 69 -13.43 -1.70 15.70
CA GLN A 69 -14.44 -0.79 15.17
C GLN A 69 -14.20 0.65 15.62
N GLU A 70 -13.83 0.86 16.88
CA GLU A 70 -13.49 2.20 17.40
C GLU A 70 -12.25 2.78 16.71
N THR A 71 -11.27 1.94 16.41
CA THR A 71 -10.09 2.36 15.63
C THR A 71 -10.48 2.82 14.23
N ILE A 72 -11.41 2.13 13.58
CA ILE A 72 -11.92 2.52 12.25
C ILE A 72 -12.71 3.84 12.31
N ASN A 73 -13.51 4.02 13.35
CA ASN A 73 -14.26 5.25 13.58
C ASN A 73 -13.29 6.42 13.83
N LEU A 74 -12.31 6.24 14.72
CA LEU A 74 -11.27 7.22 15.02
C LEU A 74 -10.48 7.62 13.77
N ALA A 75 -10.05 6.65 12.96
CA ALA A 75 -9.36 6.91 11.71
C ALA A 75 -10.25 7.68 10.72
N SER A 76 -11.54 7.35 10.66
CA SER A 76 -12.50 8.05 9.80
C SER A 76 -12.69 9.51 10.24
N ASP A 77 -12.85 9.74 11.55
CA ASP A 77 -13.01 11.08 12.11
C ASP A 77 -11.74 11.92 11.89
N TYR A 78 -10.57 11.30 12.06
CA TYR A 78 -9.29 11.93 11.77
C TYR A 78 -9.15 12.30 10.28
N ALA A 79 -9.53 11.40 9.37
CA ALA A 79 -9.55 11.69 7.93
C ALA A 79 -10.55 12.81 7.56
N ILE A 80 -11.69 12.90 8.25
CA ILE A 80 -12.65 14.00 8.09
C ILE A 80 -12.05 15.31 8.59
N HIS A 81 -11.43 15.31 9.77
CA HIS A 81 -10.79 16.48 10.35
C HIS A 81 -9.68 17.05 9.46
N LEU A 82 -8.91 16.17 8.82
CA LEU A 82 -7.88 16.54 7.85
C LEU A 82 -8.43 16.97 6.47
N GLY A 83 -9.75 16.88 6.25
CA GLY A 83 -10.39 17.20 4.98
C GLY A 83 -10.16 16.18 3.86
N ILE A 84 -9.57 15.02 4.18
CA ILE A 84 -9.29 13.93 3.23
C ILE A 84 -10.59 13.21 2.87
N LYS A 85 -11.51 13.08 3.82
CA LYS A 85 -12.82 12.45 3.64
C LYS A 85 -13.93 13.48 3.87
N LYS A 86 -14.89 13.57 2.94
CA LYS A 86 -16.11 14.36 3.13
C LYS A 86 -17.14 13.53 3.90
N THR A 87 -17.82 14.15 4.87
CA THR A 87 -19.04 13.58 5.48
C THR A 87 -20.08 13.38 4.39
N GLY A 88 -20.37 12.12 4.07
CA GLY A 88 -21.45 11.72 3.16
C GLY A 88 -22.68 11.33 3.96
#